data_AF-A0A8S4NFG3-F1
#
_entry.id   AF-A0A8S4NFG3-F1
#
_cell.length_a   1.000
_cell.length_b   1.000
_cell.length_c   1.000
_cell.angle_alpha   90.00
_cell.angle_beta   90.00
_cell.angle_gamma   90.00
#
_symmetry.space_group_name_H-M   'P 1'
#
loop_
_entity.id
_entity.type
_entity.pdbx_description
1 polymer ?
#
loop_
_entity_poly.entity_id
_entity_poly.type
_entity_poly.pdbx_seq_one_letter_code
_entity_poly.pdbx_strand_id
1 'polypeptide(L)'
;PISELLAVTGKTIIHYYDIICIAEVKEDLTNIVLSSEKLKIPMHQYDFKLEFMDASADNLRAGLSYIAYVKASRPDGSPLGVGHNERISFYATTNHNRFFGRYVKPTTVESEYRIPDDGVVVITITNIDMDIDTLDLRAVLVSNTRISAYKSVDKFHTETNNGIQISLVTDLEEVKAGMNAEFKVRSTKAITGFKYIVIARGNIIEVDEVSMSGKVATFSIEVTCLMAPTARIIVFYIDKSEVIADSLEVKVNCACKNDVTVRFNKAQTKPGEEVTVDVTATSGSFVGILAVDQSVLLLKTGNDITQADVLSELGSYDTSEDNT
;
A
#
# COMPACT_ATOMS: atom_id res chain seq x y z
N PRO A 1 -45.53 15.52 -1.37
CA PRO A 1 -46.16 15.07 -0.11
C PRO A 1 -45.63 13.68 0.25
N ILE A 2 -44.62 13.63 1.11
CA ILE A 2 -44.13 12.37 1.68
C ILE A 2 -45.26 11.87 2.57
N SER A 3 -45.93 10.80 2.15
CA SER A 3 -46.97 10.12 2.91
C SER A 3 -46.40 9.67 4.24
N GLU A 4 -47.18 9.87 5.29
CA GLU A 4 -46.83 9.63 6.68
C GLU A 4 -46.31 8.20 6.89
N LEU A 5 -45.14 8.09 7.51
CA LEU A 5 -44.49 6.83 7.84
C LEU A 5 -45.20 6.24 9.07
N LEU A 6 -46.09 5.26 8.90
CA LEU A 6 -46.99 4.82 9.99
C LEU A 6 -46.29 3.95 11.06
N ALA A 7 -45.23 3.20 10.70
CA ALA A 7 -44.36 2.54 11.67
C ALA A 7 -43.04 2.06 11.06
N VAL A 8 -41.92 2.25 11.78
CA VAL A 8 -40.68 1.50 11.57
C VAL A 8 -40.59 0.48 12.69
N THR A 9 -40.72 -0.80 12.37
CA THR A 9 -40.42 -1.87 13.32
C THR A 9 -39.03 -2.41 13.03
N GLY A 10 -38.10 -2.12 13.93
CA GLY A 10 -36.74 -2.65 13.90
C GLY A 10 -36.59 -3.80 14.88
N LYS A 11 -36.00 -4.92 14.46
CA LYS A 11 -35.54 -5.97 15.37
C LYS A 11 -34.02 -5.93 15.45
N THR A 12 -33.50 -5.73 16.66
CA THR A 12 -32.07 -5.80 16.95
C THR A 12 -31.73 -7.15 17.56
N ILE A 13 -30.79 -7.87 16.95
CA ILE A 13 -30.25 -9.12 17.48
C ILE A 13 -28.74 -8.92 17.67
N ILE A 14 -28.26 -9.17 18.89
CA ILE A 14 -26.83 -9.20 19.21
C ILE A 14 -26.34 -10.63 19.01
N HIS A 15 -25.38 -10.84 18.12
CA HIS A 15 -24.81 -12.16 17.85
C HIS A 15 -23.30 -12.05 17.71
N TYR A 16 -22.54 -12.67 18.63
CA TYR A 16 -21.09 -12.90 18.47
C TYR A 16 -20.28 -11.69 17.92
N TYR A 17 -20.54 -10.47 18.43
CA TYR A 17 -19.91 -9.20 18.01
C TYR A 17 -20.58 -8.39 16.88
N ASP A 18 -21.73 -8.80 16.34
CA ASP A 18 -22.51 -7.97 15.39
C ASP A 18 -23.87 -7.55 15.96
N ILE A 19 -24.26 -6.31 15.65
CA ILE A 19 -25.64 -5.82 15.74
C ILE A 19 -26.30 -5.98 14.38
N ILE A 20 -27.35 -6.78 14.30
CA ILE A 20 -28.13 -6.93 13.06
C ILE A 20 -29.38 -6.05 13.15
N CYS A 21 -29.52 -5.12 12.20
CA CYS A 21 -30.69 -4.29 12.02
C CYS A 21 -31.50 -4.74 10.80
N ILE A 22 -32.79 -4.95 11.00
CA ILE A 22 -33.76 -5.27 9.95
C ILE A 22 -34.86 -4.24 10.05
N ALA A 23 -35.12 -3.50 8.98
CA ALA A 23 -36.23 -2.55 8.90
C ALA A 23 -37.31 -3.11 7.98
N GLU A 24 -38.55 -3.05 8.43
CA GLU A 24 -39.72 -3.34 7.61
C GLU A 24 -40.56 -2.06 7.52
N VAL A 25 -40.89 -1.65 6.30
CA VAL A 25 -41.70 -0.46 6.01
C VAL A 25 -42.95 -0.91 5.28
N LYS A 26 -44.11 -0.54 5.81
CA LYS A 26 -45.40 -0.80 5.17
C LYS A 26 -45.99 0.50 4.64
N GLU A 27 -46.38 0.52 3.37
CA GLU A 27 -47.08 1.64 2.75
C GLU A 27 -48.59 1.51 2.99
N ASP A 28 -49.23 2.60 3.46
CA ASP A 28 -50.62 2.56 3.93
C ASP A 28 -51.67 2.44 2.82
N LEU A 29 -51.43 3.10 1.69
CA LEU A 29 -52.36 3.13 0.55
C LEU A 29 -52.43 1.79 -0.19
N THR A 30 -51.30 1.10 -0.28
CA THR A 30 -51.14 -0.12 -1.10
C THR A 30 -51.06 -1.38 -0.25
N ASN A 31 -50.82 -1.27 1.06
CA ASN A 31 -50.47 -2.35 1.97
C ASN A 31 -49.19 -3.13 1.59
N ILE A 32 -48.37 -2.57 0.70
CA ILE A 32 -47.10 -3.19 0.31
C ILE A 32 -46.13 -3.08 1.47
N VAL A 33 -45.48 -4.20 1.82
CA VAL A 33 -44.40 -4.25 2.82
C VAL A 33 -43.08 -4.41 2.08
N LEU A 34 -42.15 -3.50 2.36
CA LEU A 34 -40.78 -3.54 1.89
C LEU A 34 -39.87 -3.83 3.09
N SER A 35 -39.07 -4.88 2.98
CA SER A 35 -38.04 -5.20 3.98
C SER A 35 -36.69 -4.74 3.47
N SER A 36 -35.91 -4.07 4.31
CA SER A 36 -34.53 -3.71 3.99
C SER A 36 -33.65 -4.96 3.98
N GLU A 37 -32.52 -4.88 3.27
CA GLU A 37 -31.44 -5.83 3.49
C GLU A 37 -30.95 -5.77 4.95
N LYS A 38 -30.43 -6.90 5.45
CA LYS A 38 -29.92 -7.01 6.82
C LYS A 38 -28.66 -6.16 6.93
N LEU A 39 -28.74 -5.05 7.67
CA LEU A 39 -27.57 -4.26 8.01
C LEU A 39 -26.85 -4.95 9.18
N LYS A 40 -25.60 -5.34 8.98
CA LYS A 40 -24.71 -5.82 10.05
C LYS A 40 -23.79 -4.69 10.49
N ILE A 41 -23.77 -4.42 11.79
CA ILE A 41 -22.90 -3.40 12.40
C ILE A 41 -21.96 -4.13 13.36
N PRO A 42 -20.65 -4.22 13.04
CA PRO A 42 -19.69 -4.86 13.93
C PRO A 42 -19.50 -4.03 15.19
N MET A 43 -19.46 -4.72 16.33
CA MET A 43 -19.15 -4.17 17.64
C MET A 43 -17.66 -4.37 17.93
N HIS A 44 -16.96 -3.28 18.17
CA HIS A 44 -15.55 -3.31 18.53
C HIS A 44 -15.40 -3.01 20.02
N GLN A 45 -14.60 -3.84 20.70
CA GLN A 45 -14.32 -3.66 22.13
C GLN A 45 -13.50 -2.39 22.40
N TYR A 46 -12.67 -1.99 21.44
CA TYR A 46 -11.81 -0.83 21.49
C TYR A 46 -12.03 0.04 20.26
N ASP A 47 -11.80 1.34 20.40
CA ASP A 47 -11.85 2.35 19.35
C ASP A 47 -10.53 2.47 18.57
N PHE A 48 -9.60 1.54 18.81
CA PHE A 48 -8.26 1.52 18.25
C PHE A 48 -7.89 0.13 17.76
N LYS A 49 -7.20 0.07 16.62
CA LYS A 49 -6.69 -1.13 15.99
C LYS A 49 -5.23 -0.91 15.59
N LEU A 50 -4.38 -1.88 15.92
CA LEU A 50 -2.98 -1.93 15.49
C LEU A 50 -2.77 -3.15 14.61
N GLU A 51 -2.12 -2.97 13.46
CA GLU A 51 -1.80 -4.06 12.52
C GLU A 51 -0.45 -3.81 11.85
N PHE A 52 0.30 -4.87 11.58
CA PHE A 52 1.44 -4.79 10.67
C PHE A 52 0.90 -4.79 9.24
N MET A 53 1.34 -3.84 8.43
CA MET A 53 0.95 -3.76 7.01
C MET A 53 1.68 -4.82 6.19
N ASP A 54 1.08 -5.22 5.07
CA ASP A 54 1.66 -6.18 4.11
C ASP A 54 2.99 -5.70 3.53
N ALA A 55 3.21 -4.37 3.49
CA ALA A 55 4.50 -3.77 3.13
C ALA A 55 5.65 -4.15 4.10
N SER A 56 5.35 -4.69 5.28
CA SER A 56 6.34 -5.31 6.17
C SER A 56 6.61 -6.71 5.67
N ALA A 57 7.79 -6.97 5.10
CA ALA A 57 8.10 -8.26 4.47
C ALA A 57 7.95 -9.46 5.43
N ASP A 58 7.47 -10.61 4.93
CA ASP A 58 7.33 -11.83 5.75
C ASP A 58 8.66 -12.54 6.02
N ASN A 59 9.69 -12.19 5.26
CA ASN A 59 11.05 -12.66 5.47
C ASN A 59 12.03 -11.49 5.59
N LEU A 60 13.19 -11.79 6.19
CA LEU A 60 14.27 -10.83 6.33
C LEU A 60 15.60 -11.41 5.85
N ARG A 61 16.49 -10.54 5.38
CA ARG A 61 17.88 -10.91 5.08
C ARG A 61 18.77 -10.58 6.27
N ALA A 62 19.27 -11.62 6.92
CA ALA A 62 20.11 -11.48 8.10
C ALA A 62 21.38 -10.65 7.78
N GLY A 63 21.84 -9.81 8.71
CA GLY A 63 22.94 -8.86 8.47
C GLY A 63 22.54 -7.56 7.77
N LEU A 64 21.30 -7.42 7.31
CA LEU A 64 20.75 -6.19 6.71
C LEU A 64 19.69 -5.56 7.61
N SER A 65 19.19 -4.39 7.24
CA SER A 65 18.12 -3.72 7.98
C SER A 65 16.77 -4.35 7.67
N TYR A 66 15.84 -4.31 8.62
CA TYR A 66 14.45 -4.68 8.39
C TYR A 66 13.56 -3.47 8.68
N ILE A 67 12.59 -3.21 7.81
CA ILE A 67 11.64 -2.10 7.97
C ILE A 67 10.26 -2.70 8.22
N ALA A 68 9.64 -2.31 9.35
CA ALA A 68 8.28 -2.67 9.69
C ALA A 68 7.37 -1.45 9.57
N TYR A 69 6.17 -1.66 9.05
CA TYR A 69 5.11 -0.66 8.95
C TYR A 69 3.97 -1.08 9.85
N VAL A 70 3.69 -0.28 10.87
CA VAL A 70 2.58 -0.50 11.81
C VAL A 70 1.50 0.52 11.53
N LYS A 71 0.32 0.06 11.13
CA LYS A 71 -0.87 0.89 10.95
C LYS A 71 -1.65 0.95 12.26
N ALA A 72 -1.94 2.17 12.66
CA ALA A 72 -2.81 2.54 13.77
C ALA A 72 -4.05 3.22 13.21
N SER A 73 -5.22 2.61 13.40
CA SER A 73 -6.48 3.13 12.85
C SER A 73 -7.63 2.93 13.81
N ARG A 74 -8.76 3.56 13.50
CA ARG A 74 -10.04 3.15 14.08
C ARG A 74 -10.44 1.76 13.56
N PRO A 75 -11.39 1.08 14.20
CA PRO A 75 -11.79 -0.26 13.79
C PRO A 75 -12.42 -0.33 12.39
N ASP A 76 -12.97 0.78 11.90
CA ASP A 76 -13.51 0.96 10.54
C ASP A 76 -12.42 1.25 9.49
N GLY A 77 -11.15 1.27 9.89
CA GLY A 77 -9.99 1.54 9.03
C GLY A 77 -9.71 3.03 8.80
N SER A 78 -10.54 3.93 9.32
CA SER A 78 -10.34 5.38 9.19
C SER A 78 -9.14 5.86 10.04
N PRO A 79 -8.46 6.94 9.60
CA PRO A 79 -7.33 7.50 10.34
C PRO A 79 -7.79 8.05 11.70
N LEU A 80 -6.85 8.12 12.64
CA LEU A 80 -7.14 8.56 14.01
C LEU A 80 -7.60 10.03 14.08
N GLY A 81 -7.18 10.82 13.10
CA GLY A 81 -7.48 12.24 12.96
C GLY A 81 -6.38 13.13 13.53
N VAL A 82 -6.44 14.42 13.20
CA VAL A 82 -5.43 15.41 13.58
C VAL A 82 -5.47 15.68 15.08
N GLY A 83 -4.30 15.76 15.73
CA GLY A 83 -4.18 16.16 17.13
C GLY A 83 -4.27 15.03 18.15
N HIS A 84 -4.26 13.76 17.71
CA HIS A 84 -4.07 12.64 18.62
C HIS A 84 -2.62 12.61 19.15
N ASN A 85 -2.45 12.12 20.38
CA ASN A 85 -1.16 12.10 21.09
C ASN A 85 -0.78 10.70 21.60
N GLU A 86 -1.34 9.68 20.94
CA GLU A 86 -1.05 8.29 21.26
C GLU A 86 0.35 7.89 20.81
N ARG A 87 0.90 6.90 21.51
CA ARG A 87 2.24 6.35 21.26
C ARG A 87 2.17 4.84 21.21
N ILE A 88 3.09 4.25 20.46
CA ILE A 88 3.28 2.80 20.44
C ILE A 88 4.62 2.44 21.07
N SER A 89 4.61 1.45 21.96
CA SER A 89 5.80 0.72 22.37
C SER A 89 6.04 -0.43 21.39
N PHE A 90 7.24 -0.49 20.84
CA PHE A 90 7.65 -1.49 19.87
C PHE A 90 8.76 -2.36 20.42
N TYR A 91 8.58 -3.67 20.27
CA TYR A 91 9.52 -4.69 20.70
C TYR A 91 9.95 -5.50 19.48
N ALA A 92 11.27 -5.56 19.24
CA ALA A 92 11.88 -6.43 18.25
C ALA A 92 12.74 -7.46 18.98
N THR A 93 12.39 -8.74 18.88
CA THR A 93 13.08 -9.84 19.55
C THR A 93 13.75 -10.75 18.54
N THR A 94 15.07 -10.84 18.56
CA THR A 94 15.82 -11.77 17.71
C THR A 94 15.91 -13.13 18.39
N ASN A 95 15.44 -14.18 17.72
CA ASN A 95 15.52 -15.54 18.20
C ASN A 95 16.54 -16.35 17.41
N HIS A 96 17.19 -17.28 18.12
CA HIS A 96 18.14 -18.23 17.56
C HIS A 96 17.74 -19.64 18.02
N ASN A 97 17.58 -20.54 17.07
CA ASN A 97 17.59 -21.97 17.29
C ASN A 97 19.04 -22.40 17.54
N ARG A 98 19.18 -23.36 18.48
CA ARG A 98 20.46 -23.81 19.06
C ARG A 98 21.64 -23.81 18.08
N PHE A 99 22.53 -22.83 18.19
CA PHE A 99 23.79 -22.82 17.46
C PHE A 99 24.77 -23.78 18.15
N PHE A 100 25.19 -24.86 17.46
CA PHE A 100 26.09 -25.90 18.01
C PHE A 100 25.67 -26.47 19.37
N GLY A 101 24.36 -26.59 19.62
CA GLY A 101 23.82 -27.11 20.89
C GLY A 101 23.88 -26.12 22.07
N ARG A 102 24.34 -24.88 21.86
CA ARG A 102 24.34 -23.83 22.88
C ARG A 102 23.09 -22.96 22.72
N TYR A 103 22.34 -22.79 23.81
CA TYR A 103 21.21 -21.87 23.85
C TYR A 103 21.73 -20.43 23.82
N VAL A 104 21.36 -19.68 22.79
CA VAL A 104 21.56 -18.24 22.72
C VAL A 104 20.29 -17.58 23.25
N LYS A 105 20.43 -16.69 24.22
CA LYS A 105 19.28 -15.97 24.77
C LYS A 105 18.74 -15.00 23.71
N PRO A 106 17.41 -14.93 23.51
CA PRO A 106 16.83 -13.91 22.66
C PRO A 106 17.23 -12.51 23.12
N THR A 107 17.44 -11.61 22.16
CA THR A 107 17.73 -10.19 22.44
C THR A 107 16.53 -9.36 22.02
N THR A 108 15.99 -8.58 22.94
CA THR A 108 14.85 -7.69 22.68
C THR A 108 15.32 -6.24 22.70
N VAL A 109 15.00 -5.50 21.63
CA VAL A 109 15.14 -4.05 21.56
C VAL A 109 13.77 -3.43 21.72
N GLU A 110 13.65 -2.49 22.66
CA GLU A 110 12.44 -1.69 22.88
C GLU A 110 12.64 -0.27 22.36
N SER A 111 11.61 0.26 21.72
CA SER A 111 11.56 1.65 21.24
C SER A 111 10.14 2.17 21.32
N GLU A 112 9.98 3.49 21.36
CA GLU A 112 8.66 4.12 21.47
C GLU A 112 8.50 5.19 20.40
N TYR A 113 7.38 5.15 19.69
CA TYR A 113 7.09 6.05 18.58
C TYR A 113 5.80 6.82 18.81
N ARG A 114 5.77 8.08 18.39
CA ARG A 114 4.53 8.84 18.24
C ARG A 114 3.84 8.39 16.96
N ILE A 115 2.52 8.28 17.01
CA ILE A 115 1.72 7.92 15.83
C ILE A 115 1.54 9.19 14.98
N PRO A 116 1.92 9.18 13.68
CA PRO A 116 1.68 10.30 12.78
C PRO A 116 0.19 10.43 12.40
N ASP A 117 -0.19 11.56 11.81
CA ASP A 117 -1.60 11.86 11.46
C ASP A 117 -2.20 10.88 10.43
N ASP A 118 -1.38 10.26 9.59
CA ASP A 118 -1.78 9.20 8.64
C ASP A 118 -1.96 7.83 9.30
N GLY A 119 -1.57 7.69 10.57
CA GLY A 119 -1.64 6.47 11.35
C GLY A 119 -0.56 5.44 11.03
N VAL A 120 0.44 5.72 10.20
CA VAL A 120 1.47 4.74 9.81
C VAL A 120 2.79 5.04 10.51
N VAL A 121 3.23 4.11 11.35
CA VAL A 121 4.54 4.19 12.02
C VAL A 121 5.54 3.32 11.25
N VAL A 122 6.60 3.95 10.74
CA VAL A 122 7.73 3.29 10.07
C VAL A 122 8.84 3.01 11.07
N ILE A 123 9.23 1.75 11.19
CA ILE A 123 10.20 1.29 12.20
C ILE A 123 11.36 0.61 11.49
N THR A 124 12.57 1.13 11.70
CA THR A 124 13.79 0.56 11.10
C THR A 124 14.58 -0.21 12.15
N ILE A 125 14.68 -1.52 12.00
CA ILE A 125 15.57 -2.37 12.78
C ILE A 125 16.90 -2.49 12.04
N THR A 126 17.99 -2.23 12.74
CA THR A 126 19.36 -2.29 12.20
C THR A 126 20.20 -3.27 13.02
N ASN A 127 21.38 -3.63 12.50
CA ASN A 127 22.33 -4.52 13.18
C ASN A 127 21.73 -5.90 13.53
N ILE A 128 20.92 -6.45 12.64
CA ILE A 128 20.38 -7.80 12.78
C ILE A 128 21.51 -8.80 12.57
N ASP A 129 21.74 -9.69 13.53
CA ASP A 129 22.79 -10.70 13.45
C ASP A 129 22.58 -11.63 12.25
N MET A 130 23.66 -12.12 11.65
CA MET A 130 23.60 -13.07 10.53
C MET A 130 23.10 -14.45 10.95
N ASP A 131 23.19 -14.78 12.24
CA ASP A 131 22.89 -16.11 12.78
C ASP A 131 21.48 -16.21 13.41
N ILE A 132 20.60 -15.23 13.17
CA ILE A 132 19.20 -15.31 13.63
C ILE A 132 18.42 -16.37 12.85
N ASP A 133 17.33 -16.87 13.44
CA ASP A 133 16.34 -17.71 12.77
C ASP A 133 15.05 -16.93 12.52
N THR A 134 14.54 -16.25 13.56
CA THR A 134 13.31 -15.44 13.46
C THR A 134 13.47 -14.09 14.15
N LEU A 135 12.70 -13.12 13.67
CA LEU A 135 12.54 -11.80 14.27
C LEU A 135 11.07 -11.62 14.67
N ASP A 136 10.82 -11.62 15.97
CA ASP A 136 9.49 -11.41 16.54
C ASP A 136 9.24 -9.93 16.81
N LEU A 137 8.22 -9.39 16.16
CA LEU A 137 7.82 -8.00 16.24
C LEU A 137 6.52 -7.88 17.02
N ARG A 138 6.48 -6.96 17.97
CA ARG A 138 5.27 -6.62 18.73
C ARG A 138 5.12 -5.13 18.86
N ALA A 139 3.98 -4.60 18.43
CA ALA A 139 3.59 -3.22 18.66
C ALA A 139 2.46 -3.19 19.69
N VAL A 140 2.55 -2.29 20.67
CA VAL A 140 1.58 -2.18 21.77
C VAL A 140 1.23 -0.72 21.97
N LEU A 141 -0.07 -0.41 22.09
CA LEU A 141 -0.51 0.94 22.41
C LEU A 141 -0.16 1.29 23.87
N VAL A 142 0.49 2.43 24.09
CA VAL A 142 0.96 2.84 25.41
C VAL A 142 -0.19 3.09 26.39
N SER A 143 -1.28 3.72 25.93
CA SER A 143 -2.46 4.01 26.76
C SER A 143 -3.26 2.76 27.12
N ASN A 144 -3.22 1.71 26.30
CA ASN A 144 -3.94 0.46 26.53
C ASN A 144 -3.19 -0.74 25.96
N THR A 145 -2.47 -1.45 26.83
CA THR A 145 -1.60 -2.58 26.46
C THR A 145 -2.33 -3.82 25.93
N ARG A 146 -3.67 -3.85 26.00
CA ARG A 146 -4.50 -4.89 25.38
C ARG A 146 -4.61 -4.72 23.86
N ILE A 147 -4.31 -3.53 23.36
CA ILE A 147 -4.30 -3.22 21.93
C ILE A 147 -2.87 -3.43 21.44
N SER A 148 -2.67 -4.52 20.71
CA SER A 148 -1.34 -4.89 20.22
C SER A 148 -1.43 -5.63 18.90
N ALA A 149 -0.38 -5.49 18.09
CA ALA A 149 -0.13 -6.27 16.90
C ALA A 149 1.11 -7.15 17.10
N TYR A 150 1.15 -8.29 16.44
CA TYR A 150 2.30 -9.19 16.43
C TYR A 150 2.59 -9.66 15.00
N LYS A 151 3.87 -9.76 14.64
CA LYS A 151 4.34 -10.36 13.40
C LYS A 151 5.64 -11.12 13.69
N SER A 152 5.71 -12.37 13.28
CA SER A 152 6.96 -13.13 13.27
C SER A 152 7.51 -13.14 11.85
N VAL A 153 8.81 -12.89 11.70
CA VAL A 153 9.48 -12.77 10.41
C VAL A 153 10.60 -13.79 10.35
N ASP A 154 10.54 -14.67 9.35
CA ASP A 154 11.54 -15.72 9.19
C ASP A 154 12.77 -15.20 8.45
N LYS A 155 13.93 -15.75 8.78
CA LYS A 155 15.13 -15.51 7.99
C LYS A 155 14.99 -16.11 6.59
N PHE A 156 15.28 -15.31 5.58
CA PHE A 156 15.47 -15.81 4.22
C PHE A 156 16.77 -16.61 4.13
N HIS A 157 16.65 -17.88 3.77
CA HIS A 157 17.78 -18.80 3.71
C HIS A 157 18.48 -18.76 2.35
N THR A 158 19.80 -18.52 2.39
CA THR A 158 20.72 -18.67 1.26
C THR A 158 21.81 -19.66 1.61
N GLU A 159 22.32 -20.43 0.65
CA GLU A 159 23.40 -21.39 0.86
C GLU A 159 24.67 -20.72 1.38
N THR A 160 24.94 -19.51 0.88
CA THR A 160 26.10 -18.71 1.27
C THR A 160 25.86 -17.85 2.51
N ASN A 161 24.63 -17.85 3.05
CA ASN A 161 24.15 -16.97 4.12
C ASN A 161 24.38 -15.47 3.81
N ASN A 162 24.47 -15.10 2.53
CA ASN A 162 24.66 -13.73 2.08
C ASN A 162 23.34 -13.11 1.62
N GLY A 163 23.30 -11.78 1.60
CA GLY A 163 22.16 -10.99 1.18
C GLY A 163 22.56 -9.73 0.42
N ILE A 164 21.57 -9.17 -0.28
CA ILE A 164 21.58 -7.84 -0.87
C ILE A 164 20.28 -7.16 -0.50
N GLN A 165 20.28 -5.84 -0.31
CA GLN A 165 19.09 -5.07 -0.02
C GLN A 165 19.12 -3.77 -0.81
N ILE A 166 18.02 -3.47 -1.50
CA ILE A 166 17.79 -2.19 -2.16
C ILE A 166 16.85 -1.33 -1.31
N SER A 167 17.13 -0.03 -1.25
CA SER A 167 16.26 0.97 -0.63
C SER A 167 16.24 2.25 -1.47
N LEU A 168 15.08 2.89 -1.57
CA LEU A 168 14.96 4.21 -2.18
C LEU A 168 15.56 5.28 -1.25
N VAL A 169 16.36 6.19 -1.81
CA VAL A 169 16.93 7.34 -1.09
C VAL A 169 16.08 8.59 -1.34
N THR A 170 15.59 8.76 -2.57
CA THR A 170 14.65 9.83 -2.93
C THR A 170 13.33 9.67 -2.19
N ASP A 171 12.69 10.77 -1.79
CA ASP A 171 11.38 10.71 -1.15
C ASP A 171 10.34 10.14 -2.12
N LEU A 172 9.57 9.14 -1.68
CA LEU A 172 8.64 8.41 -2.54
C LEU A 172 7.59 9.32 -3.20
N GLU A 173 7.12 10.34 -2.47
CA GLU A 173 6.16 11.33 -2.99
C GLU A 173 6.74 12.24 -4.08
N GLU A 174 8.06 12.34 -4.16
CA GLU A 174 8.76 13.12 -5.16
C GLU A 174 8.98 12.35 -6.46
N VAL A 175 8.88 11.00 -6.45
CA VAL A 175 9.17 10.15 -7.61
C VAL A 175 8.18 10.40 -8.75
N LYS A 176 8.65 11.15 -9.75
CA LYS A 176 7.88 11.57 -10.93
C LYS A 176 8.63 11.27 -12.21
N ALA A 177 7.90 11.05 -13.29
CA ALA A 177 8.51 10.88 -14.60
C ALA A 177 9.33 12.13 -15.00
N GLY A 178 10.53 11.91 -15.54
CA GLY A 178 11.47 12.94 -15.99
C GLY A 178 12.56 13.33 -14.97
N MET A 179 12.60 12.69 -13.80
CA MET A 179 13.67 12.90 -12.81
C MET A 179 14.56 11.66 -12.66
N ASN A 180 15.71 11.82 -12.00
CA ASN A 180 16.54 10.71 -11.57
C ASN A 180 16.24 10.36 -10.11
N ALA A 181 15.75 9.15 -9.86
CA ALA A 181 15.56 8.63 -8.51
C ALA A 181 16.86 7.96 -8.03
N GLU A 182 17.27 8.24 -6.79
CA GLU A 182 18.46 7.66 -6.18
C GLU A 182 18.11 6.44 -5.32
N PHE A 183 18.88 5.39 -5.49
CA PHE A 183 18.76 4.12 -4.80
C PHE A 183 20.05 3.78 -4.08
N LYS A 184 19.91 3.11 -2.94
CA LYS A 184 21.02 2.60 -2.15
C LYS A 184 20.94 1.09 -2.08
N VAL A 185 22.07 0.45 -2.35
CA VAL A 185 22.23 -1.00 -2.25
C VAL A 185 23.21 -1.33 -1.13
N ARG A 186 22.84 -2.28 -0.28
CA ARG A 186 23.67 -2.85 0.77
C ARG A 186 23.84 -4.33 0.55
N SER A 187 25.05 -4.85 0.72
CA SER A 187 25.32 -6.29 0.73
C SER A 187 25.97 -6.71 2.05
N THR A 188 25.69 -7.93 2.49
CA THR A 188 26.32 -8.52 3.68
C THR A 188 27.81 -8.78 3.47
N LYS A 189 28.24 -8.95 2.21
CA LYS A 189 29.61 -9.25 1.78
C LYS A 189 30.12 -8.14 0.85
N ALA A 190 31.44 -7.99 0.79
CA ALA A 190 32.06 -7.11 -0.19
C ALA A 190 31.95 -7.72 -1.60
N ILE A 191 31.39 -6.97 -2.55
CA ILE A 191 31.22 -7.37 -3.95
C ILE A 191 31.83 -6.32 -4.89
N THR A 192 32.08 -6.72 -6.13
CA THR A 192 32.66 -5.87 -7.19
C THR A 192 31.61 -5.15 -8.05
N GLY A 193 30.36 -5.59 -7.96
CA GLY A 193 29.24 -5.05 -8.73
C GLY A 193 27.98 -5.88 -8.54
N PHE A 194 26.85 -5.32 -8.96
CA PHE A 194 25.55 -5.99 -9.01
C PHE A 194 24.82 -5.57 -10.28
N LYS A 195 23.89 -6.39 -10.74
CA LYS A 195 23.01 -6.08 -11.86
C LYS A 195 21.66 -5.63 -11.35
N TYR A 196 20.97 -4.79 -12.11
CA TYR A 196 19.58 -4.47 -11.83
C TYR A 196 18.70 -4.64 -13.07
N ILE A 197 17.42 -4.87 -12.80
CA ILE A 197 16.35 -4.98 -13.79
C ILE A 197 15.21 -4.09 -13.32
N VAL A 198 14.73 -3.22 -14.20
CA VAL A 198 13.51 -2.43 -13.96
C VAL A 198 12.37 -3.07 -14.74
N ILE A 199 11.32 -3.48 -14.03
CA ILE A 199 10.11 -4.07 -14.60
C ILE A 199 8.93 -3.16 -14.31
N ALA A 200 8.09 -2.89 -15.30
CA ALA A 200 6.77 -2.30 -15.06
C ALA A 200 5.78 -2.77 -16.12
N ARG A 201 4.51 -2.94 -15.73
CA ARG A 201 3.43 -3.41 -16.62
C ARG A 201 3.81 -4.71 -17.36
N GLY A 202 4.48 -5.64 -16.66
CA GLY A 202 4.94 -6.90 -17.22
C GLY A 202 6.10 -6.81 -18.23
N ASN A 203 6.70 -5.63 -18.44
CA ASN A 203 7.79 -5.43 -19.38
C ASN A 203 9.10 -5.11 -18.68
N ILE A 204 10.22 -5.60 -19.23
CA ILE A 204 11.56 -5.17 -18.84
C ILE A 204 11.84 -3.83 -19.51
N ILE A 205 11.97 -2.77 -18.70
CA ILE A 205 12.25 -1.42 -19.15
C ILE A 205 13.75 -1.21 -19.32
N GLU A 206 14.53 -1.69 -18.35
CA GLU A 206 15.96 -1.43 -18.28
C GLU A 206 16.69 -2.60 -17.61
N VAL A 207 17.90 -2.89 -18.09
CA VAL A 207 18.84 -3.84 -17.47
C VAL A 207 20.22 -3.24 -17.55
N ASP A 208 20.88 -3.08 -16.42
CA ASP A 208 22.25 -2.57 -16.37
C ASP A 208 23.05 -3.16 -15.20
N GLU A 209 24.34 -2.84 -15.15
CA GLU A 209 25.28 -3.27 -14.12
C GLU A 209 25.94 -2.08 -13.43
N VAL A 210 25.93 -2.09 -12.10
CA VAL A 210 26.55 -1.06 -11.27
C VAL A 210 27.82 -1.63 -10.66
N SER A 211 28.95 -1.00 -10.96
CA SER A 211 30.22 -1.30 -10.30
C SER A 211 30.17 -0.87 -8.83
N MET A 212 30.65 -1.73 -7.95
CA MET A 212 30.60 -1.53 -6.50
C MET A 212 31.95 -1.93 -5.90
N SER A 213 32.43 -1.19 -4.92
CA SER A 213 33.64 -1.54 -4.18
C SER A 213 33.34 -1.55 -2.69
N GLY A 214 33.02 -2.73 -2.17
CA GLY A 214 32.70 -2.93 -0.76
C GLY A 214 31.28 -3.43 -0.56
N LYS A 215 30.62 -2.94 0.50
CA LYS A 215 29.31 -3.41 0.96
C LYS A 215 28.15 -2.44 0.71
N VAL A 216 28.43 -1.23 0.27
CA VAL A 216 27.41 -0.21 -0.02
C VAL A 216 27.71 0.48 -1.34
N ALA A 217 26.69 0.74 -2.13
CA ALA A 217 26.73 1.59 -3.31
C ALA A 217 25.45 2.42 -3.41
N THR A 218 25.52 3.57 -4.09
CA THR A 218 24.36 4.34 -4.55
C THR A 218 24.39 4.44 -6.06
N PHE A 219 23.21 4.47 -6.67
CA PHE A 219 23.03 4.60 -8.11
C PHE A 219 21.72 5.31 -8.42
N SER A 220 21.57 5.80 -9.64
CA SER A 220 20.39 6.56 -10.06
C SER A 220 19.75 5.92 -11.29
N ILE A 221 18.41 5.96 -11.33
CA ILE A 221 17.62 5.50 -12.48
C ILE A 221 16.79 6.68 -12.99
N GLU A 222 16.79 6.90 -14.30
CA GLU A 222 15.90 7.88 -14.94
C GLU A 222 14.46 7.36 -14.92
N VAL A 223 13.60 8.04 -14.17
CA VAL A 223 12.20 7.66 -14.02
C VAL A 223 11.44 8.08 -15.27
N THR A 224 10.84 7.11 -15.97
CA THR A 224 10.04 7.39 -17.17
C THR A 224 8.56 7.06 -16.96
N CYS A 225 7.68 7.60 -17.80
CA CYS A 225 6.26 7.26 -17.76
C CYS A 225 5.94 5.80 -18.12
N LEU A 226 6.90 5.03 -18.62
CA LEU A 226 6.74 3.58 -18.80
C LEU A 226 6.71 2.84 -17.45
N MET A 227 7.33 3.44 -16.43
CA MET A 227 7.44 2.91 -15.06
C MET A 227 6.18 3.16 -14.20
N ALA A 228 5.23 3.97 -14.66
CA ALA A 228 3.97 4.21 -13.93
C ALA A 228 2.96 3.07 -14.14
N PRO A 229 1.99 2.82 -13.25
CA PRO A 229 1.84 3.44 -11.93
C PRO A 229 2.85 2.93 -10.90
N THR A 230 3.40 1.74 -11.12
CA THR A 230 4.36 1.07 -10.23
C THR A 230 5.46 0.43 -11.07
N ALA A 231 6.70 0.57 -10.63
CA ALA A 231 7.83 -0.16 -11.17
C ALA A 231 8.50 -0.98 -10.07
N ARG A 232 8.93 -2.19 -10.43
CA ARG A 232 9.72 -3.09 -9.60
C ARG A 232 11.17 -3.05 -10.04
N ILE A 233 12.06 -2.65 -9.14
CA ILE A 233 13.50 -2.68 -9.33
C ILE A 233 14.03 -3.93 -8.63
N ILE A 234 14.63 -4.83 -9.39
CA ILE A 234 15.28 -6.04 -8.87
C ILE A 234 16.78 -5.82 -8.95
N VAL A 235 17.50 -6.00 -7.85
CA VAL A 235 18.97 -6.01 -7.82
C VAL A 235 19.47 -7.41 -7.52
N PHE A 236 20.54 -7.86 -8.18
CA PHE A 236 21.11 -9.18 -7.91
C PHE A 236 22.59 -9.29 -8.23
N TYR A 237 23.24 -10.26 -7.60
CA TYR A 237 24.60 -10.71 -7.94
C TYR A 237 24.70 -12.24 -7.76
N ILE A 238 25.78 -12.84 -8.27
CA ILE A 238 26.02 -14.28 -8.17
C ILE A 238 27.14 -14.52 -7.15
N ASP A 239 26.89 -15.38 -6.16
CA ASP A 239 27.90 -15.88 -5.22
C ASP A 239 27.95 -17.41 -5.27
N LYS A 240 29.09 -17.99 -5.65
CA LYS A 240 29.31 -19.46 -5.67
C LYS A 240 28.19 -20.28 -6.36
N SER A 241 27.60 -19.76 -7.43
CA SER A 241 26.48 -20.36 -8.21
C SER A 241 25.09 -20.14 -7.63
N GLU A 242 24.97 -19.37 -6.55
CA GLU A 242 23.70 -18.89 -6.00
C GLU A 242 23.40 -17.48 -6.50
N VAL A 243 22.15 -17.21 -6.89
CA VAL A 243 21.68 -15.86 -7.24
C VAL A 243 21.15 -15.19 -5.98
N ILE A 244 21.85 -14.16 -5.53
CA ILE A 244 21.43 -13.34 -4.39
C ILE A 244 20.73 -12.11 -4.95
N ALA A 245 19.41 -12.03 -4.78
CA ALA A 245 18.58 -11.00 -5.38
C ALA A 245 17.64 -10.37 -4.35
N ASP A 246 17.31 -9.09 -4.51
CA ASP A 246 16.30 -8.35 -3.74
C ASP A 246 15.48 -7.44 -4.66
N SER A 247 14.28 -7.05 -4.22
CA SER A 247 13.39 -6.23 -5.05
C SER A 247 12.73 -5.11 -4.25
N LEU A 248 12.54 -3.97 -4.90
CA LEU A 248 11.83 -2.82 -4.37
C LEU A 248 10.77 -2.35 -5.36
N GLU A 249 9.56 -2.13 -4.88
CA GLU A 249 8.51 -1.48 -5.64
C GLU A 249 8.48 0.01 -5.38
N VAL A 250 8.34 0.78 -6.46
CA VAL A 250 8.29 2.23 -6.43
C VAL A 250 7.06 2.69 -7.19
N LYS A 251 6.20 3.43 -6.49
CA LYS A 251 5.08 4.12 -7.13
C LYS A 251 5.63 5.31 -7.91
N VAL A 252 5.27 5.38 -9.18
CA VAL A 252 5.72 6.44 -10.08
C VAL A 252 4.52 7.29 -10.46
N ASN A 253 4.58 8.56 -10.07
CA ASN A 253 3.59 9.52 -10.53
C ASN A 253 3.96 10.00 -11.94
N CYS A 254 3.21 9.53 -12.94
CA CYS A 254 3.26 10.09 -14.28
C CYS A 254 2.01 10.95 -14.47
N ALA A 255 2.17 12.27 -14.52
CA ALA A 255 1.20 13.12 -15.18
C ALA A 255 1.11 12.64 -16.63
N CYS A 256 -0.10 12.32 -17.10
CA CYS A 256 -0.32 11.79 -18.45
C CYS A 256 0.52 12.61 -19.45
N LYS A 257 1.33 11.95 -20.30
CA LYS A 257 2.15 12.63 -21.33
C LYS A 257 1.34 13.58 -22.24
N ASN A 258 0.03 13.47 -22.22
CA ASN A 258 -0.91 14.30 -22.95
C ASN A 258 -1.83 15.03 -21.97
N ASP A 259 -1.58 16.33 -21.77
CA ASP A 259 -2.48 17.19 -21.01
C ASP A 259 -3.68 17.53 -21.87
N VAL A 260 -4.83 16.93 -21.54
CA VAL A 260 -6.11 17.19 -22.21
C VAL A 260 -6.93 18.15 -21.36
N THR A 261 -7.35 19.27 -21.95
CA THR A 261 -8.28 20.19 -21.31
C THR A 261 -9.52 20.38 -22.18
N VAL A 262 -10.69 20.37 -21.54
CA VAL A 262 -11.99 20.57 -22.19
C VAL A 262 -12.64 21.79 -21.58
N ARG A 263 -13.13 22.69 -22.43
CA ARG A 263 -13.84 23.91 -22.02
C ARG A 263 -15.13 24.03 -22.82
N PHE A 264 -16.16 24.49 -22.13
CA PHE A 264 -17.43 24.85 -22.74
C PHE A 264 -17.53 26.37 -22.76
N ASN A 265 -18.01 26.94 -23.87
CA ASN A 265 -18.23 28.39 -23.95
C ASN A 265 -19.36 28.87 -23.01
N LYS A 266 -20.25 27.97 -22.58
CA LYS A 266 -21.39 28.23 -21.69
C LYS A 266 -21.56 27.08 -20.70
N ALA A 267 -21.85 27.39 -19.43
CA ALA A 267 -22.13 26.38 -18.40
C ALA A 267 -23.59 25.88 -18.43
N GLN A 268 -24.51 26.67 -18.99
CA GLN A 268 -25.94 26.34 -19.14
C GLN A 268 -26.43 26.87 -20.49
N THR A 269 -27.38 26.15 -21.10
CA THR A 269 -27.94 26.48 -22.41
C THR A 269 -29.41 26.09 -22.47
N LYS A 270 -30.17 26.64 -23.41
CA LYS A 270 -31.56 26.20 -23.67
C LYS A 270 -31.59 25.08 -24.73
N PRO A 271 -32.65 24.27 -24.78
CA PRO A 271 -32.82 23.29 -25.85
C PRO A 271 -32.71 23.94 -27.23
N GLY A 272 -31.86 23.37 -28.09
CA GLY A 272 -31.64 23.86 -29.46
C GLY A 272 -30.66 25.03 -29.59
N GLU A 273 -30.15 25.58 -28.49
CA GLU A 273 -29.08 26.59 -28.56
C GLU A 273 -27.70 25.95 -28.79
N GLU A 274 -26.88 26.59 -29.61
CA GLU A 274 -25.53 26.13 -29.93
C GLU A 274 -24.56 26.31 -28.74
N VAL A 275 -23.74 25.28 -28.53
CA VAL A 275 -22.68 25.21 -27.52
C VAL A 275 -21.38 24.81 -28.22
N THR A 276 -20.31 25.53 -27.90
CA THR A 276 -18.96 25.24 -28.42
C THR A 276 -18.17 24.51 -27.35
N VAL A 277 -17.54 23.40 -27.74
CA VAL A 277 -16.65 22.61 -26.90
C VAL A 277 -15.24 22.75 -27.43
N ASP A 278 -14.38 23.43 -26.68
CA ASP A 278 -12.97 23.60 -27.00
C ASP A 278 -12.17 22.50 -26.31
N VAL A 279 -11.43 21.70 -27.10
CA VAL A 279 -10.53 20.68 -26.59
C VAL A 279 -9.09 21.02 -26.97
N THR A 280 -8.22 21.07 -25.97
CA THR A 280 -6.77 21.24 -26.17
C THR A 280 -6.06 19.96 -25.75
N ALA A 281 -5.16 19.47 -26.59
CA ALA A 281 -4.33 18.30 -26.37
C ALA A 281 -2.99 18.45 -27.11
N THR A 282 -2.03 17.60 -26.78
CA THR A 282 -0.75 17.49 -27.50
C THR A 282 -0.99 17.16 -28.98
N SER A 283 -0.19 17.75 -29.87
CA SER A 283 -0.32 17.55 -31.32
C SER A 283 -0.28 16.07 -31.70
N GLY A 284 -1.14 15.66 -32.64
CA GLY A 284 -1.27 14.26 -33.08
C GLY A 284 -2.12 13.37 -32.17
N SER A 285 -2.73 13.90 -31.12
CA SER A 285 -3.62 13.15 -30.23
C SER A 285 -4.95 12.79 -30.89
N PHE A 286 -5.45 11.59 -30.59
CA PHE A 286 -6.85 11.25 -30.79
C PHE A 286 -7.66 11.67 -29.56
N VAL A 287 -8.82 12.30 -29.78
CA VAL A 287 -9.71 12.76 -28.72
C VAL A 287 -11.08 12.12 -28.91
N GLY A 288 -11.53 11.36 -27.89
CA GLY A 288 -12.91 10.89 -27.77
C GLY A 288 -13.70 11.76 -26.79
N ILE A 289 -14.92 12.14 -27.15
CA ILE A 289 -15.82 12.93 -26.30
C ILE A 289 -17.04 12.08 -25.97
N LEU A 290 -17.38 12.01 -24.68
CA LEU A 290 -18.58 11.36 -24.17
C LEU A 290 -19.45 12.40 -23.48
N ALA A 291 -20.76 12.39 -23.76
CA ALA A 291 -21.75 13.19 -23.06
C ALA A 291 -22.69 12.26 -22.28
N VAL A 292 -22.81 12.49 -20.97
CA VAL A 292 -23.58 11.65 -20.05
C VAL A 292 -24.72 12.47 -19.43
N ASP A 293 -25.92 11.89 -19.41
CA ASP A 293 -27.06 12.46 -18.68
C ASP A 293 -26.89 12.19 -17.17
N GLN A 294 -26.91 13.24 -16.36
CA GLN A 294 -26.72 13.13 -14.91
C GLN A 294 -27.76 12.26 -14.21
N SER A 295 -28.97 12.11 -14.76
CA SER A 295 -30.01 11.25 -14.19
C SER A 295 -29.64 9.76 -14.21
N VAL A 296 -28.78 9.34 -15.14
CA VAL A 296 -28.29 7.95 -15.23
C VAL A 296 -27.27 7.65 -14.13
N LEU A 297 -26.51 8.65 -13.67
CA LEU A 297 -25.57 8.50 -12.55
C LEU A 297 -26.27 8.22 -11.22
N LEU A 298 -27.56 8.58 -11.08
CA LEU A 298 -28.38 8.27 -9.91
C LEU A 298 -28.80 6.79 -9.82
N LEU A 299 -28.82 6.09 -10.97
CA LEU A 299 -29.24 4.69 -11.07
C LEU A 299 -28.05 3.72 -11.01
N LYS A 300 -26.89 4.12 -11.54
CA LYS A 300 -25.65 3.34 -11.48
C LYS A 300 -24.44 4.25 -11.68
N THR A 301 -23.55 4.30 -10.70
CA THR A 301 -22.23 4.96 -10.80
C THR A 301 -21.24 4.06 -11.55
N GLY A 302 -20.18 4.64 -12.15
CA GLY A 302 -19.09 3.88 -12.79
C GLY A 302 -19.14 3.75 -14.31
N ASN A 303 -19.85 4.64 -15.02
CA ASN A 303 -19.81 4.70 -16.49
C ASN A 303 -18.74 5.67 -17.05
N ASP A 304 -18.04 6.40 -16.17
CA ASP A 304 -16.98 7.33 -16.54
C ASP A 304 -15.63 6.60 -16.52
N ILE A 305 -14.74 6.96 -17.45
CA ILE A 305 -13.35 6.52 -17.43
C ILE A 305 -12.54 7.64 -16.77
N THR A 306 -12.05 7.38 -15.56
CA THR A 306 -11.21 8.32 -14.81
C THR A 306 -9.73 8.00 -14.98
N GLN A 307 -8.86 8.94 -14.61
CA GLN A 307 -7.42 8.69 -14.55
C GLN A 307 -7.09 7.53 -13.60
N ALA A 308 -7.84 7.39 -12.49
CA ALA A 308 -7.66 6.30 -11.55
C ALA A 308 -7.99 4.95 -12.18
N ASP A 309 -9.03 4.86 -13.01
CA ASP A 309 -9.40 3.62 -13.72
C ASP A 309 -8.30 3.21 -14.70
N VAL A 310 -7.74 4.17 -15.45
CA VAL A 310 -6.62 3.89 -16.37
C VAL A 310 -5.37 3.44 -15.60
N LEU A 311 -5.03 4.09 -14.49
CA LEU A 311 -3.88 3.68 -13.67
C LEU A 311 -4.11 2.31 -13.03
N SER A 312 -5.33 2.02 -12.55
CA SER A 312 -5.69 0.71 -12.01
C SER A 312 -5.57 -0.37 -13.08
N GLU A 313 -6.09 -0.13 -14.27
CA GLU A 313 -5.98 -1.06 -15.40
C GLU A 313 -4.52 -1.23 -15.84
N LEU A 314 -3.72 -0.17 -15.90
CA LEU A 314 -2.28 -0.30 -16.20
C LEU A 314 -1.54 -1.11 -15.12
N GLY A 315 -1.96 -1.00 -13.86
CA GLY A 315 -1.42 -1.78 -12.75
C GLY A 315 -1.77 -3.26 -12.84
N SER A 316 -2.88 -3.64 -13.47
CA SER A 316 -3.30 -5.04 -13.61
C SER A 316 -2.38 -5.87 -14.52
N TYR A 317 -1.56 -5.21 -15.36
CA TYR A 317 -0.53 -5.85 -16.18
C TYR A 317 0.74 -6.18 -15.41
N ASP A 318 0.86 -5.78 -14.14
CA ASP A 318 1.97 -6.23 -13.32
C ASP A 318 1.87 -7.75 -13.10
N THR A 319 3.01 -8.44 -13.23
CA THR A 319 3.09 -9.90 -13.23
C THR A 319 3.36 -10.48 -11.84
N SER A 320 3.36 -9.66 -10.78
CA SER A 320 3.20 -10.19 -9.43
C SER A 320 1.75 -10.59 -9.24
N GLU A 321 1.47 -11.88 -9.43
CA GLU A 321 0.30 -12.46 -8.81
C GLU A 321 0.47 -12.39 -7.28
N ASP A 322 -0.55 -11.84 -6.62
CA ASP A 322 -0.88 -12.16 -5.23
C ASP A 322 -1.09 -13.68 -5.15
N ASN A 323 -0.01 -14.43 -4.97
CA ASN A 323 -0.10 -15.84 -4.62
C ASN A 323 -0.55 -15.94 -3.16
N THR A 324 -1.88 -15.89 -2.98
CA THR A 324 -2.73 -16.47 -1.92
C THR A 324 -2.34 -16.27 -0.47
#